data_AF-A0A7R9VFI7-F1
#
_entry.id   AF-A0A7R9VFI7-F1
#
_cell.length_a   1.000
_cell.length_b   1.000
_cell.length_c   1.000
_cell.angle_alpha   90.00
_cell.angle_beta   90.00
_cell.angle_gamma   90.00
#
_symmetry.space_group_name_H-M   'P 1'
#
loop_
_entity.id
_entity.type
_entity.pdbx_description
1 polymer ?
#
loop_
_entity_poly.entity_id
_entity_poly.type
_entity_poly.pdbx_seq_one_letter_code
_entity_poly.pdbx_strand_id
1 'polypeptide(L)'
;MRRPQPGRPRRGAAASAILCSLVVASVATARQDCPSGCRTHGTCNEEIGRCDCPWNYTGAACTEHYPEGFCVKRAEINMCVDGDATLCVNACNSRGDCKGGFCQCQTGYFGTDCSLSYSDSKIEVLSGLGYVHNRRGPSIYVYDLPPEFHVKRDIHKVDRPPLHLALYERILTGGHRTTDGERADFYFLPITSRDLKKAHLLMPVLEYIQQTWPFWNATGGKRHIIPMEGDVGTCELPLVVRRLTEQVTWLQFWGMHDFHPSWGHIFHNRIPCFVPGRDIVVPFMAMSSHDRFVIETPLRPGREAKPRDQTFFFAGGVCGSGRYNAVPPNCTHYKQVRYSGGVRQRVWEEFHGRPGWKVVTKTHSYADDYASSKFCLAAPGGGWGKRGIVASMYGCVPVAATDFLYEAFEPEIDWSYFGVKVPQKDIPRLGELLDGYDPAELARKQERVKCAAQHFHWSGNLGGIMLETGEFDAFNTIMAILRMRTKFPDAQPAQYMELDQEFRDFVDCKPSAPDSPSPPLCTMYVGPGMELHGYFDACSAAKYYVRRKIGPPGGSLCVNATDLAHCRGA
;
A
#
# COMPACT_ATOMS: atom_id res chain seq x y z
N MET A 1 -53.77 35.10 -49.82
CA MET A 1 -53.28 34.41 -51.02
C MET A 1 -51.77 34.23 -50.93
N ARG A 2 -51.27 33.10 -51.46
CA ARG A 2 -49.87 32.63 -51.62
C ARG A 2 -49.39 31.56 -50.62
N ARG A 3 -49.37 30.33 -51.15
CA ARG A 3 -48.63 29.14 -50.66
C ARG A 3 -47.11 29.33 -50.79
N PRO A 4 -46.31 28.54 -50.05
CA PRO A 4 -45.04 28.01 -50.55
C PRO A 4 -45.07 26.48 -50.74
N GLN A 5 -44.31 26.02 -51.73
CA GLN A 5 -44.13 24.63 -52.18
C GLN A 5 -43.14 23.81 -51.31
N PRO A 6 -43.14 22.45 -51.43
CA PRO A 6 -42.28 21.54 -50.68
C PRO A 6 -40.99 21.16 -51.43
N GLY A 7 -39.90 20.90 -50.68
CA GLY A 7 -38.59 20.48 -51.21
C GLY A 7 -38.04 19.20 -50.55
N ARG A 8 -38.14 18.11 -51.33
CA ARG A 8 -37.33 16.87 -51.49
C ARG A 8 -36.73 16.07 -50.29
N PRO A 9 -36.77 14.72 -50.37
CA PRO A 9 -36.30 13.79 -49.33
C PRO A 9 -34.81 13.41 -49.48
N ARG A 10 -34.13 13.13 -48.36
CA ARG A 10 -32.81 12.47 -48.34
C ARG A 10 -32.96 10.95 -48.29
N ARG A 11 -32.14 10.27 -49.09
CA ARG A 11 -32.07 8.81 -49.28
C ARG A 11 -31.70 8.08 -47.98
N GLY A 12 -32.44 7.03 -47.66
CA GLY A 12 -32.07 6.03 -46.66
C GLY A 12 -31.00 5.09 -47.20
N ALA A 13 -30.00 4.79 -46.37
CA ALA A 13 -29.12 3.65 -46.53
C ALA A 13 -29.50 2.64 -45.46
N ALA A 14 -29.86 1.42 -45.90
CA ALA A 14 -30.16 0.30 -45.03
C ALA A 14 -28.88 -0.16 -44.32
N ALA A 15 -28.89 -0.18 -42.98
CA ALA A 15 -27.86 -0.81 -42.19
C ALA A 15 -28.24 -2.28 -41.99
N SER A 16 -27.49 -3.18 -42.63
CA SER A 16 -27.52 -4.61 -42.30
C SER A 16 -26.99 -4.80 -40.88
N ALA A 17 -27.86 -5.26 -39.98
CA ALA A 17 -27.45 -5.71 -38.66
C ALA A 17 -26.73 -7.05 -38.81
N ILE A 18 -25.39 -7.01 -38.80
CA ILE A 18 -24.58 -8.20 -38.54
C ILE A 18 -24.66 -8.42 -37.02
N LEU A 19 -25.43 -9.43 -36.59
CA LEU A 19 -25.31 -9.96 -35.25
C LEU A 19 -23.91 -10.56 -35.10
N CYS A 20 -22.99 -9.77 -34.56
CA CYS A 20 -21.75 -10.30 -34.01
C CYS A 20 -22.11 -10.99 -32.70
N SER A 21 -22.31 -12.31 -32.76
CA SER A 21 -22.36 -13.14 -31.56
C SER A 21 -21.03 -12.95 -30.83
N LEU A 22 -21.06 -12.25 -29.70
CA LEU A 22 -19.97 -12.24 -28.72
C LEU A 22 -19.83 -13.66 -28.18
N VAL A 23 -18.95 -14.45 -28.80
CA VAL A 23 -18.41 -15.64 -28.15
C VAL A 23 -17.60 -15.10 -26.96
N VAL A 24 -18.20 -15.14 -25.77
CA VAL A 24 -17.44 -15.07 -24.53
C VAL A 24 -16.62 -16.35 -24.53
N ALA A 25 -15.39 -16.28 -25.03
CA ALA A 25 -14.44 -17.36 -24.86
C ALA A 25 -14.24 -17.52 -23.35
N SER A 26 -14.75 -18.63 -22.80
CA SER A 26 -14.33 -19.15 -21.51
C SER A 26 -12.82 -19.01 -21.41
N VAL A 27 -12.32 -18.30 -20.39
CA VAL A 27 -10.88 -18.30 -20.11
C VAL A 27 -10.49 -19.75 -19.89
N ALA A 28 -9.49 -20.20 -20.62
CA ALA A 28 -9.21 -21.62 -20.77
C ALA A 28 -8.89 -22.24 -19.41
N THR A 29 -9.74 -23.17 -18.97
CA THR A 29 -9.42 -24.12 -17.89
C THR A 29 -8.40 -25.18 -18.36
N ALA A 30 -8.10 -25.21 -19.66
CA ALA A 30 -7.14 -26.13 -20.24
C ALA A 30 -5.71 -25.60 -20.06
N ARG A 31 -4.87 -26.44 -19.49
CA ARG A 31 -3.41 -26.26 -19.42
C ARG A 31 -2.86 -25.91 -20.79
N GLN A 32 -2.13 -24.81 -20.87
CA GLN A 32 -1.47 -24.35 -22.09
C GLN A 32 0.00 -24.80 -22.10
N ASP A 33 0.48 -25.19 -23.29
CA ASP A 33 1.88 -25.52 -23.50
C ASP A 33 2.71 -24.26 -23.79
N CYS A 34 3.91 -24.19 -23.22
CA CYS A 34 4.87 -23.15 -23.56
C CYS A 34 5.82 -23.60 -24.66
N PRO A 35 6.50 -22.65 -25.34
CA PRO A 35 7.52 -22.96 -26.33
C PRO A 35 8.59 -23.94 -25.83
N SER A 36 9.03 -24.84 -26.72
CA SER A 36 10.05 -25.85 -26.41
C SER A 36 11.34 -25.18 -25.93
N GLY A 37 11.92 -25.68 -24.83
CA GLY A 37 13.14 -25.12 -24.24
C GLY A 37 12.90 -24.07 -23.16
N CYS A 38 11.66 -23.60 -22.98
CA CYS A 38 11.28 -22.60 -21.97
C CYS A 38 11.86 -22.90 -20.58
N ARG A 39 11.67 -24.12 -20.08
CA ARG A 39 12.04 -24.52 -18.71
C ARG A 39 13.54 -24.56 -18.42
N THR A 40 14.38 -24.43 -19.44
CA THR A 40 15.85 -24.41 -19.27
C THR A 40 16.29 -23.19 -18.48
N HIS A 41 15.69 -22.03 -18.77
CA HIS A 41 16.05 -20.75 -18.16
C HIS A 41 14.86 -19.97 -17.61
N GLY A 42 13.67 -20.19 -18.16
CA GLY A 42 12.44 -19.51 -17.78
C GLY A 42 11.46 -20.39 -17.00
N THR A 43 10.32 -19.80 -16.69
CA THR A 43 9.16 -20.45 -16.07
C THR A 43 8.03 -20.49 -17.10
N CYS A 44 7.45 -21.67 -17.32
CA CYS A 44 6.28 -21.79 -18.19
C CYS A 44 5.03 -21.34 -17.42
N ASN A 45 4.41 -20.23 -17.81
CA ASN A 45 3.09 -19.87 -17.34
C ASN A 45 2.05 -20.72 -18.09
N GLU A 46 1.57 -21.75 -17.40
CA GLU A 46 0.67 -22.77 -17.96
C GLU A 46 -0.80 -22.31 -18.05
N GLU A 47 -1.13 -21.13 -17.53
CA GLU A 47 -2.45 -20.50 -17.70
C GLU A 47 -2.61 -19.94 -19.12
N ILE A 48 -1.56 -19.30 -19.64
CA ILE A 48 -1.61 -18.58 -20.93
C ILE A 48 -0.57 -19.05 -21.97
N GLY A 49 0.25 -20.06 -21.64
CA GLY A 49 1.25 -20.64 -22.56
C GLY A 49 2.46 -19.73 -22.81
N ARG A 50 2.74 -18.80 -21.90
CA ARG A 50 3.86 -17.84 -22.02
C ARG A 50 5.09 -18.35 -21.28
N CYS A 51 6.27 -18.20 -21.88
CA CYS A 51 7.52 -18.40 -21.15
C CYS A 51 7.97 -17.09 -20.47
N ASP A 52 8.07 -17.10 -19.15
CA ASP A 52 8.58 -15.99 -18.35
C ASP A 52 10.09 -16.07 -18.23
N CYS A 53 10.79 -15.04 -18.71
CA CYS A 53 12.25 -15.03 -18.75
C CYS A 53 12.87 -14.25 -17.59
N PRO A 54 14.00 -14.72 -17.03
CA PRO A 54 14.86 -13.92 -16.17
C PRO A 54 15.56 -12.79 -16.96
N TRP A 55 16.17 -11.84 -16.26
CA TRP A 55 16.73 -10.61 -16.84
C TRP A 55 17.82 -10.77 -17.91
N ASN A 56 18.52 -11.90 -17.93
CA ASN A 56 19.59 -12.21 -18.88
C ASN A 56 19.15 -13.11 -20.03
N TYR A 57 17.85 -13.40 -20.15
CA TYR A 57 17.30 -14.19 -21.24
C TYR A 57 16.09 -13.49 -21.86
N THR A 58 15.88 -13.73 -23.15
CA THR A 58 14.77 -13.19 -23.92
C THR A 58 14.29 -14.18 -24.98
N GLY A 59 13.30 -13.77 -25.76
CA GLY A 59 12.65 -14.59 -26.78
C GLY A 59 11.53 -15.46 -26.21
N ALA A 60 10.71 -16.02 -27.10
CA ALA A 60 9.50 -16.76 -26.71
C ALA A 60 9.76 -17.99 -25.83
N ALA A 61 10.97 -18.56 -25.88
CA ALA A 61 11.38 -19.73 -25.10
C ALA A 61 12.53 -19.43 -24.12
N CYS A 62 12.89 -18.16 -23.91
CA CYS A 62 14.05 -17.75 -23.08
C CYS A 62 15.38 -18.41 -23.49
N THR A 63 15.58 -18.68 -24.78
CA THR A 63 16.81 -19.31 -25.31
C THR A 63 17.86 -18.31 -25.77
N GLU A 64 17.48 -17.04 -25.94
CA GLU A 64 18.39 -15.99 -26.36
C GLU A 64 19.04 -15.37 -25.11
N HIS A 65 20.32 -15.69 -24.89
CA HIS A 65 21.08 -15.11 -23.79
C HIS A 65 21.48 -13.67 -24.13
N TYR A 66 21.11 -12.74 -23.27
CA TYR A 66 21.40 -11.32 -23.40
C TYR A 66 22.33 -10.89 -22.25
N PRO A 67 23.67 -11.03 -22.40
CA PRO A 67 24.65 -10.75 -21.34
C PRO A 67 24.74 -9.28 -20.96
N GLU A 68 24.38 -8.36 -21.87
CA GLU A 68 24.17 -6.94 -21.57
C GLU A 68 22.79 -6.65 -20.94
N GLY A 69 22.04 -7.70 -20.58
CA GLY A 69 20.76 -7.60 -19.89
C GLY A 69 20.84 -6.77 -18.61
N PHE A 70 19.68 -6.47 -18.04
CA PHE A 70 19.55 -5.56 -16.90
C PHE A 70 20.09 -6.13 -15.57
N CYS A 71 21.08 -7.02 -15.63
CA CYS A 71 21.82 -7.60 -14.52
C CYS A 71 22.62 -6.51 -13.80
N VAL A 72 22.09 -6.05 -12.68
CA VAL A 72 22.78 -5.10 -11.80
C VAL A 72 23.50 -5.87 -10.71
N LYS A 73 24.81 -5.65 -10.57
CA LYS A 73 25.57 -6.04 -9.38
C LYS A 73 25.68 -4.85 -8.42
N ARG A 74 25.14 -4.97 -7.20
CA ARG A 74 25.20 -3.91 -6.17
C ARG A 74 25.37 -4.52 -4.79
N ALA A 75 26.28 -3.95 -4.01
CA ALA A 75 26.83 -4.62 -2.84
C ALA A 75 27.31 -6.04 -3.21
N GLU A 76 26.89 -7.06 -2.49
CA GLU A 76 27.26 -8.46 -2.73
C GLU A 76 26.29 -9.22 -3.65
N ILE A 77 25.22 -8.57 -4.14
CA ILE A 77 24.13 -9.23 -4.87
C ILE A 77 24.22 -8.99 -6.36
N ASN A 78 24.02 -10.06 -7.12
CA ASN A 78 23.90 -10.03 -8.58
C ASN A 78 22.50 -10.49 -8.99
N MET A 79 21.73 -9.56 -9.56
CA MET A 79 20.32 -9.75 -9.89
C MET A 79 20.01 -10.79 -11.00
N CYS A 80 21.02 -11.47 -11.54
CA CYS A 80 20.84 -12.53 -12.55
C CYS A 80 21.39 -13.90 -12.13
N VAL A 81 22.23 -13.96 -11.09
CA VAL A 81 22.86 -15.22 -10.67
C VAL A 81 22.82 -15.46 -9.18
N ASP A 82 22.45 -14.47 -8.37
CA ASP A 82 22.29 -14.64 -6.93
C ASP A 82 21.10 -15.55 -6.65
N GLY A 83 21.39 -16.60 -5.88
CA GLY A 83 20.48 -17.68 -5.51
C GLY A 83 19.79 -17.48 -4.16
N ASP A 84 20.02 -16.36 -3.47
CA ASP A 84 19.36 -16.12 -2.19
C ASP A 84 17.84 -16.03 -2.37
N ALA A 85 17.13 -17.00 -1.80
CA ALA A 85 15.68 -17.12 -1.94
C ALA A 85 14.93 -15.87 -1.44
N THR A 86 15.49 -15.12 -0.48
CA THR A 86 14.87 -13.90 0.07
C THR A 86 14.84 -12.74 -0.93
N LEU A 87 15.55 -12.84 -2.06
CA LEU A 87 15.46 -11.90 -3.17
C LEU A 87 14.16 -12.01 -3.94
N CYS A 88 13.49 -13.17 -3.91
CA CYS A 88 12.28 -13.46 -4.66
C CYS A 88 11.00 -13.33 -3.81
N VAL A 89 9.89 -13.01 -4.46
CA VAL A 89 8.57 -12.93 -3.81
C VAL A 89 8.29 -14.28 -3.16
N ASN A 90 7.97 -14.28 -1.86
CA ASN A 90 7.67 -15.48 -1.06
C ASN A 90 8.71 -16.61 -1.19
N ALA A 91 9.99 -16.29 -1.45
CA ALA A 91 11.06 -17.27 -1.60
C ALA A 91 10.77 -18.38 -2.61
N CYS A 92 10.03 -18.06 -3.69
CA CYS A 92 9.60 -19.02 -4.71
C CYS A 92 8.85 -20.24 -4.13
N ASN A 93 8.27 -20.11 -2.93
CA ASN A 93 7.60 -21.18 -2.20
C ASN A 93 8.41 -22.47 -2.03
N SER A 94 9.75 -22.39 -2.05
CA SER A 94 10.65 -23.57 -2.15
C SER A 94 10.33 -24.50 -3.33
N ARG A 95 9.63 -24.00 -4.35
CA ARG A 95 9.22 -24.69 -5.59
C ARG A 95 9.95 -24.16 -6.81
N GLY A 96 11.02 -23.41 -6.59
CA GLY A 96 11.82 -22.83 -7.67
C GLY A 96 13.12 -22.27 -7.15
N ASP A 97 14.03 -22.03 -8.08
CA ASP A 97 15.30 -21.36 -7.80
C ASP A 97 15.10 -19.85 -7.96
N CYS A 98 15.47 -19.10 -6.92
CA CYS A 98 15.53 -17.65 -7.05
C CYS A 98 16.74 -17.23 -7.89
N LYS A 99 16.52 -16.40 -8.91
CA LYS A 99 17.56 -15.79 -9.73
C LYS A 99 17.38 -14.27 -9.66
N GLY A 100 17.92 -13.66 -8.61
CA GLY A 100 17.89 -12.21 -8.42
C GLY A 100 16.50 -11.56 -8.50
N GLY A 101 15.52 -12.19 -7.84
CA GLY A 101 14.14 -11.70 -7.79
C GLY A 101 13.19 -12.35 -8.78
N PHE A 102 13.69 -13.12 -9.75
CA PHE A 102 12.89 -13.99 -10.61
C PHE A 102 12.84 -15.42 -10.07
N CYS A 103 11.67 -16.04 -10.02
CA CYS A 103 11.54 -17.45 -9.65
C CYS A 103 11.54 -18.35 -10.89
N GLN A 104 12.61 -19.15 -11.04
CA GLN A 104 12.64 -20.24 -12.01
C GLN A 104 11.97 -21.48 -11.39
N CYS A 105 10.71 -21.71 -11.72
CA CYS A 105 9.90 -22.73 -11.07
C CYS A 105 10.27 -24.15 -11.53
N GLN A 106 10.17 -25.08 -10.58
CA GLN A 106 10.25 -26.51 -10.85
C GLN A 106 9.11 -26.94 -11.80
N THR A 107 9.34 -27.99 -12.56
CA THR A 107 8.36 -28.52 -13.51
C THR A 107 7.01 -28.83 -12.84
N GLY A 108 5.92 -28.34 -13.43
CA GLY A 108 4.56 -28.47 -12.90
C GLY A 108 4.10 -27.29 -12.03
N TYR A 109 5.03 -26.39 -11.66
CA TYR A 109 4.72 -25.16 -10.94
C TYR A 109 4.97 -23.92 -11.80
N PHE A 110 4.19 -22.87 -11.55
CA PHE A 110 4.29 -21.59 -12.22
C PHE A 110 3.73 -20.46 -11.35
N GLY A 111 3.65 -19.25 -11.92
CA GLY A 111 3.37 -18.03 -11.18
C GLY A 111 4.66 -17.34 -10.74
N THR A 112 4.57 -16.02 -10.53
CA THR A 112 5.69 -15.19 -10.06
C THR A 112 6.46 -15.77 -8.86
N ASP A 113 5.78 -16.44 -7.93
CA ASP A 113 6.36 -17.06 -6.74
C ASP A 113 6.29 -18.60 -6.74
N CYS A 114 6.02 -19.23 -7.88
CA CYS A 114 5.84 -20.70 -8.01
C CYS A 114 4.72 -21.28 -7.15
N SER A 115 3.72 -20.47 -6.78
CA SER A 115 2.58 -20.92 -5.98
C SER A 115 1.52 -21.69 -6.78
N LEU A 116 1.48 -21.60 -8.11
CA LEU A 116 0.43 -22.20 -8.93
C LEU A 116 0.84 -23.54 -9.51
N SER A 117 -0.11 -24.46 -9.63
CA SER A 117 0.06 -25.75 -10.32
C SER A 117 -1.28 -26.27 -10.84
N TYR A 118 -1.26 -27.12 -11.88
CA TYR A 118 -2.47 -27.80 -12.34
C TYR A 118 -2.76 -29.09 -11.56
N SER A 119 -4.03 -29.30 -11.23
CA SER A 119 -4.61 -30.52 -10.64
C SER A 119 -5.97 -30.77 -11.31
N ASP A 120 -6.16 -31.94 -11.93
CA ASP A 120 -7.41 -32.33 -12.61
C ASP A 120 -8.05 -31.23 -13.47
N SER A 121 -7.22 -30.56 -14.28
CA SER A 121 -7.61 -29.45 -15.19
C SER A 121 -8.04 -28.15 -14.50
N LYS A 122 -7.64 -27.93 -13.26
CA LYS A 122 -7.79 -26.65 -12.55
C LYS A 122 -6.46 -26.18 -12.01
N ILE A 123 -6.29 -24.86 -11.96
CA ILE A 123 -5.15 -24.25 -11.30
C ILE A 123 -5.44 -24.19 -9.80
N GLU A 124 -4.55 -24.78 -9.01
CA GLU A 124 -4.56 -24.76 -7.55
C GLU A 124 -3.46 -23.83 -7.03
N VAL A 125 -3.76 -23.11 -5.95
CA VAL A 125 -2.80 -22.29 -5.21
C VAL A 125 -2.17 -23.17 -4.12
N LEU A 126 -0.84 -23.21 -4.09
CA LEU A 126 -0.02 -23.97 -3.14
C LEU A 126 -0.51 -25.42 -2.97
N SER A 127 -0.80 -26.11 -4.08
CA SER A 127 -1.33 -27.49 -4.08
C SER A 127 -0.52 -28.41 -3.15
N GLY A 128 -1.20 -29.16 -2.26
CA GLY A 128 -0.55 -30.04 -1.29
C GLY A 128 0.09 -29.33 -0.08
N LEU A 129 0.01 -28.00 0.03
CA LEU A 129 0.50 -27.22 1.18
C LEU A 129 -0.64 -26.68 2.06
N GLY A 130 -1.88 -27.11 1.80
CA GLY A 130 -3.02 -26.76 2.65
C GLY A 130 -3.49 -25.31 2.54
N TYR A 131 -3.41 -24.69 1.36
CA TYR A 131 -3.92 -23.33 1.14
C TYR A 131 -5.38 -23.19 1.56
N VAL A 132 -5.66 -22.19 2.41
CA VAL A 132 -7.01 -21.86 2.85
C VAL A 132 -7.36 -20.46 2.38
N HIS A 133 -8.49 -20.33 1.70
CA HIS A 133 -9.03 -19.03 1.38
C HIS A 133 -9.48 -18.29 2.63
N ASN A 134 -9.06 -17.03 2.75
CA ASN A 134 -9.52 -16.14 3.80
C ASN A 134 -10.95 -15.68 3.50
N ARG A 135 -11.92 -16.28 4.20
CA ARG A 135 -13.34 -16.00 4.03
C ARG A 135 -13.80 -14.64 4.58
N ARG A 136 -12.95 -13.97 5.36
CA ARG A 136 -13.25 -12.66 5.97
C ARG A 136 -12.77 -11.48 5.14
N GLY A 137 -12.12 -11.71 4.00
CA GLY A 137 -11.75 -10.69 3.05
C GLY A 137 -12.15 -11.07 1.62
N PRO A 138 -11.84 -10.20 0.65
CA PRO A 138 -12.16 -10.44 -0.74
C PRO A 138 -11.28 -11.54 -1.34
N SER A 139 -11.83 -12.21 -2.36
CA SER A 139 -11.07 -13.01 -3.32
C SER A 139 -10.45 -12.09 -4.39
N ILE A 140 -9.15 -12.23 -4.62
CA ILE A 140 -8.39 -11.34 -5.51
C ILE A 140 -7.69 -12.19 -6.57
N TYR A 141 -8.02 -11.96 -7.82
CA TYR A 141 -7.25 -12.53 -8.93
C TYR A 141 -6.04 -11.63 -9.19
N VAL A 142 -4.85 -12.23 -9.24
CA VAL A 142 -3.61 -11.48 -9.49
C VAL A 142 -3.18 -11.70 -10.92
N TYR A 143 -3.04 -10.63 -11.69
CA TYR A 143 -2.46 -10.71 -13.03
C TYR A 143 -1.00 -11.13 -12.93
N ASP A 144 -0.69 -12.32 -13.44
CA ASP A 144 0.68 -12.83 -13.51
C ASP A 144 1.38 -12.20 -14.73
N LEU A 145 1.75 -10.93 -14.53
CA LEU A 145 2.38 -10.11 -15.55
C LEU A 145 3.79 -10.63 -15.90
N PRO A 146 4.28 -10.38 -17.12
CA PRO A 146 5.67 -10.64 -17.46
C PRO A 146 6.67 -10.05 -16.42
N PRO A 147 7.78 -10.77 -16.10
CA PRO A 147 8.75 -10.38 -15.08
C PRO A 147 9.25 -8.94 -15.20
N GLU A 148 9.41 -8.42 -16.41
CA GLU A 148 9.91 -7.08 -16.69
C GLU A 148 9.04 -5.95 -16.09
N PHE A 149 7.77 -6.22 -15.79
CA PHE A 149 6.84 -5.23 -15.26
C PHE A 149 6.82 -5.16 -13.73
N HIS A 150 7.15 -6.25 -13.03
CA HIS A 150 6.94 -6.37 -11.59
C HIS A 150 8.20 -6.80 -10.82
N VAL A 151 9.13 -7.52 -11.45
CA VAL A 151 10.44 -7.80 -10.84
C VAL A 151 11.24 -6.50 -10.81
N LYS A 152 11.80 -6.16 -9.65
CA LYS A 152 12.64 -4.96 -9.50
C LYS A 152 14.06 -5.28 -9.94
N ARG A 153 14.60 -4.49 -10.86
CA ARG A 153 16.02 -4.55 -11.28
C ARG A 153 17.03 -4.30 -10.15
N ASP A 154 16.63 -3.56 -9.11
CA ASP A 154 17.45 -3.33 -7.91
C ASP A 154 16.50 -3.12 -6.71
N ILE A 155 16.40 -4.14 -5.88
CA ILE A 155 15.58 -4.16 -4.67
C ILE A 155 16.12 -3.26 -3.54
N HIS A 156 17.40 -2.86 -3.57
CA HIS A 156 17.99 -1.98 -2.54
C HIS A 156 17.77 -0.50 -2.85
N LYS A 157 17.65 -0.15 -4.13
CA LYS A 157 17.34 1.20 -4.61
C LYS A 157 15.87 1.57 -4.53
N VAL A 158 15.03 0.79 -3.85
CA VAL A 158 13.67 1.23 -3.54
C VAL A 158 13.74 2.39 -2.55
N ASP A 159 13.72 3.61 -3.07
CA ASP A 159 13.91 4.86 -2.32
C ASP A 159 12.61 5.37 -1.66
N ARG A 160 11.51 4.62 -1.80
CA ARG A 160 10.22 4.81 -1.08
C ARG A 160 9.73 3.45 -0.56
N PRO A 161 8.75 3.43 0.34
CA PRO A 161 8.18 2.17 0.80
C PRO A 161 7.57 1.39 -0.37
N PRO A 162 7.97 0.13 -0.62
CA PRO A 162 7.51 -0.66 -1.75
C PRO A 162 6.12 -1.24 -1.49
N LEU A 163 5.11 -0.36 -1.46
CA LEU A 163 3.71 -0.70 -1.25
C LEU A 163 3.25 -1.83 -2.18
N HIS A 164 3.63 -1.79 -3.47
CA HIS A 164 3.28 -2.84 -4.41
C HIS A 164 3.81 -4.22 -4.00
N LEU A 165 5.06 -4.33 -3.52
CA LEU A 165 5.62 -5.62 -3.10
C LEU A 165 4.96 -6.12 -1.81
N ALA A 166 4.74 -5.22 -0.85
CA ALA A 166 4.11 -5.59 0.41
C ALA A 166 2.68 -6.12 0.21
N LEU A 167 1.89 -5.42 -0.62
CA LEU A 167 0.56 -5.88 -1.02
C LEU A 167 0.63 -7.19 -1.81
N TYR A 168 1.57 -7.28 -2.75
CA TYR A 168 1.70 -8.47 -3.58
C TYR A 168 1.99 -9.70 -2.73
N GLU A 169 3.00 -9.64 -1.86
CA GLU A 169 3.32 -10.73 -0.93
C GLU A 169 2.11 -11.08 -0.07
N ARG A 170 1.47 -10.10 0.57
CA ARG A 170 0.36 -10.36 1.49
C ARG A 170 -0.92 -10.86 0.80
N ILE A 171 -1.19 -10.48 -0.46
CA ILE A 171 -2.29 -11.07 -1.23
C ILE A 171 -2.01 -12.55 -1.51
N LEU A 172 -0.76 -12.87 -1.87
CA LEU A 172 -0.32 -14.23 -2.16
C LEU A 172 -0.27 -15.11 -0.90
N THR A 173 0.05 -14.54 0.27
CA THR A 173 0.19 -15.30 1.53
C THR A 173 -1.05 -15.30 2.41
N GLY A 174 -1.87 -14.25 2.38
CA GLY A 174 -2.98 -14.04 3.31
C GLY A 174 -4.28 -14.73 2.92
N GLY A 175 -4.26 -15.73 2.04
CA GLY A 175 -5.45 -16.47 1.61
C GLY A 175 -6.39 -15.68 0.69
N HIS A 176 -5.95 -14.56 0.11
CA HIS A 176 -6.78 -13.73 -0.76
C HIS A 176 -6.71 -14.10 -2.24
N ARG A 177 -5.61 -14.74 -2.69
CA ARG A 177 -5.46 -15.12 -4.10
C ARG A 177 -6.55 -16.11 -4.52
N THR A 178 -7.20 -15.86 -5.66
CA THR A 178 -8.03 -16.85 -6.36
C THR A 178 -7.46 -17.15 -7.74
N THR A 179 -7.67 -18.37 -8.22
CA THR A 179 -7.38 -18.80 -9.59
C THR A 179 -8.60 -18.70 -10.50
N ASP A 180 -9.80 -18.53 -9.91
CA ASP A 180 -11.03 -18.25 -10.65
C ASP A 180 -11.18 -16.74 -10.86
N GLY A 181 -10.70 -16.26 -12.00
CA GLY A 181 -10.77 -14.85 -12.38
C GLY A 181 -12.19 -14.38 -12.73
N GLU A 182 -13.11 -15.26 -13.10
CA GLU A 182 -14.50 -14.90 -13.38
C GLU A 182 -15.27 -14.57 -12.09
N ARG A 183 -14.96 -15.28 -11.01
CA ARG A 183 -15.61 -15.11 -9.69
C ARG A 183 -14.84 -14.22 -8.72
N ALA A 184 -13.64 -13.77 -9.08
CA ALA A 184 -12.82 -12.90 -8.23
C ALA A 184 -13.56 -11.61 -7.85
N ASP A 185 -13.46 -11.17 -6.59
CA ASP A 185 -14.03 -9.92 -6.09
C ASP A 185 -13.30 -8.69 -6.65
N PHE A 186 -11.98 -8.79 -6.77
CA PHE A 186 -11.09 -7.75 -7.31
C PHE A 186 -9.96 -8.34 -8.14
N TYR A 187 -9.32 -7.49 -8.93
CA TYR A 187 -8.16 -7.82 -9.75
C TYR A 187 -6.97 -6.97 -9.32
N PHE A 188 -5.83 -7.58 -9.03
CA PHE A 188 -4.64 -6.87 -8.59
C PHE A 188 -3.57 -6.82 -9.68
N LEU A 189 -3.03 -5.63 -9.93
CA LEU A 189 -1.89 -5.43 -10.83
C LEU A 189 -0.63 -5.18 -9.98
N PRO A 190 0.33 -6.11 -9.97
CA PRO A 190 1.53 -6.04 -9.13
C PRO A 190 2.61 -5.08 -9.69
N ILE A 191 2.22 -3.86 -10.09
CA ILE A 191 3.12 -2.88 -10.71
C ILE A 191 3.40 -1.68 -9.80
N THR A 192 4.54 -1.03 -10.03
CA THR A 192 4.90 0.24 -9.37
C THR A 192 4.62 1.41 -10.31
N SER A 193 3.75 2.32 -9.89
CA SER A 193 3.32 3.49 -10.68
C SER A 193 4.00 4.81 -10.24
N ARG A 194 5.10 4.70 -9.48
CA ARG A 194 5.80 5.78 -8.76
C ARG A 194 6.02 7.12 -9.48
N ASP A 195 6.21 7.18 -10.79
CA ASP A 195 6.63 8.43 -11.43
C ASP A 195 6.18 8.51 -12.89
N LEU A 196 6.07 9.74 -13.44
CA LEU A 196 5.66 10.04 -14.82
C LEU A 196 6.40 9.19 -15.87
N LYS A 197 7.69 8.88 -15.63
CA LYS A 197 8.51 8.02 -16.49
C LYS A 197 8.02 6.57 -16.56
N LYS A 198 7.41 6.08 -15.49
CA LYS A 198 6.80 4.74 -15.39
C LYS A 198 5.32 4.73 -15.70
N ALA A 199 4.65 5.89 -15.67
CA ALA A 199 3.28 5.99 -16.15
C ALA A 199 3.17 5.60 -17.64
N HIS A 200 4.23 5.81 -18.43
CA HIS A 200 4.34 5.25 -19.78
C HIS A 200 4.44 3.73 -19.84
N LEU A 201 4.85 3.05 -18.76
CA LEU A 201 4.81 1.58 -18.66
C LEU A 201 3.41 1.08 -18.30
N LEU A 202 2.56 1.92 -17.68
CA LEU A 202 1.19 1.51 -17.39
C LEU A 202 0.40 1.26 -18.68
N MET A 203 0.60 2.10 -19.71
CA MET A 203 -0.03 1.94 -21.02
C MET A 203 0.19 0.54 -21.65
N PRO A 204 1.43 0.10 -21.92
CA PRO A 204 1.69 -1.22 -22.50
C PRO A 204 1.28 -2.36 -21.56
N VAL A 205 1.33 -2.19 -20.24
CA VAL A 205 0.79 -3.19 -19.30
C VAL A 205 -0.72 -3.33 -19.44
N LEU A 206 -1.45 -2.21 -19.53
CA LEU A 206 -2.91 -2.25 -19.70
C LEU A 206 -3.29 -2.83 -21.07
N GLU A 207 -2.59 -2.46 -22.14
CA GLU A 207 -2.77 -3.06 -23.46
C GLU A 207 -2.52 -4.58 -23.43
N TYR A 208 -1.44 -5.01 -22.78
CA TYR A 208 -1.12 -6.42 -22.60
C TYR A 208 -2.22 -7.16 -21.83
N ILE A 209 -2.69 -6.59 -20.71
CA ILE A 209 -3.77 -7.18 -19.90
C ILE A 209 -5.05 -7.33 -20.72
N GLN A 210 -5.44 -6.29 -21.45
CA GLN A 210 -6.64 -6.27 -22.29
C GLN A 210 -6.63 -7.32 -23.40
N GLN A 211 -5.44 -7.68 -23.89
CA GLN A 211 -5.26 -8.69 -24.94
C GLN A 211 -5.15 -10.11 -24.37
N THR A 212 -4.67 -10.25 -23.14
CA THR A 212 -4.35 -11.56 -22.54
C THR A 212 -5.49 -12.12 -21.70
N TRP A 213 -6.21 -11.27 -20.96
CA TRP A 213 -7.30 -11.69 -20.07
C TRP A 213 -8.58 -10.89 -20.37
N PRO A 214 -9.79 -11.49 -20.20
CA PRO A 214 -11.02 -10.78 -20.51
C PRO A 214 -11.45 -9.80 -19.42
N PHE A 215 -10.89 -9.91 -18.20
CA PHE A 215 -11.45 -9.26 -17.01
C PHE A 215 -11.36 -7.73 -17.05
N TRP A 216 -10.29 -7.18 -17.61
CA TRP A 216 -10.18 -5.72 -17.79
C TRP A 216 -11.27 -5.22 -18.73
N ASN A 217 -11.44 -5.85 -19.89
CA ASN A 217 -12.45 -5.44 -20.88
C ASN A 217 -13.88 -5.62 -20.36
N ALA A 218 -14.12 -6.68 -19.58
CA ALA A 218 -15.42 -6.95 -18.97
C ALA A 218 -15.81 -5.91 -17.90
N THR A 219 -14.84 -5.32 -17.20
CA THR A 219 -15.09 -4.40 -16.08
C THR A 219 -14.78 -2.95 -16.41
N GLY A 220 -14.12 -2.66 -17.52
CA GLY A 220 -13.62 -1.32 -17.86
C GLY A 220 -12.63 -0.76 -16.83
N GLY A 221 -11.93 -1.63 -16.10
CA GLY A 221 -11.05 -1.26 -14.99
C GLY A 221 -11.75 -1.13 -13.63
N LYS A 222 -13.08 -1.27 -13.55
CA LYS A 222 -13.77 -1.38 -12.25
C LYS A 222 -13.24 -2.61 -11.51
N ARG A 223 -13.12 -2.54 -10.18
CA ARG A 223 -12.60 -3.64 -9.32
C ARG A 223 -11.12 -3.96 -9.56
N HIS A 224 -10.40 -3.19 -10.38
CA HIS A 224 -8.97 -3.33 -10.56
C HIS A 224 -8.24 -2.44 -9.56
N ILE A 225 -7.22 -2.99 -8.90
CA ILE A 225 -6.47 -2.35 -7.83
C ILE A 225 -5.04 -2.12 -8.30
N ILE A 226 -4.58 -0.86 -8.21
CA ILE A 226 -3.22 -0.47 -8.55
C ILE A 226 -2.60 0.34 -7.39
N PRO A 227 -1.46 -0.09 -6.84
CA PRO A 227 -0.70 0.70 -5.87
C PRO A 227 -0.07 1.95 -6.51
N MET A 228 -0.14 3.09 -5.83
CA MET A 228 0.46 4.37 -6.20
C MET A 228 1.41 4.90 -5.11
N GLU A 229 2.70 4.89 -5.44
CA GLU A 229 3.80 5.15 -4.49
C GLU A 229 4.33 6.59 -4.55
N GLY A 230 3.71 7.45 -5.37
CA GLY A 230 4.05 8.86 -5.54
C GLY A 230 3.77 9.71 -4.30
N ASP A 231 4.44 10.87 -4.20
CA ASP A 231 4.29 11.79 -3.07
C ASP A 231 2.93 12.48 -3.02
N VAL A 232 2.37 12.75 -4.19
CA VAL A 232 1.07 13.37 -4.37
C VAL A 232 0.10 12.44 -5.12
N GLY A 233 0.32 11.13 -5.02
CA GLY A 233 -0.60 10.12 -5.54
C GLY A 233 -0.88 10.30 -7.03
N THR A 234 -2.13 10.05 -7.46
CA THR A 234 -2.48 10.14 -8.88
C THR A 234 -2.34 11.54 -9.50
N CYS A 235 -2.07 12.59 -8.71
CA CYS A 235 -1.72 13.90 -9.25
C CYS A 235 -0.47 13.83 -10.13
N GLU A 236 0.46 12.90 -9.84
CA GLU A 236 1.68 12.69 -10.63
C GLU A 236 1.44 11.98 -11.96
N LEU A 237 0.25 11.41 -12.19
CA LEU A 237 0.00 10.66 -13.42
C LEU A 237 -0.34 11.59 -14.60
N PRO A 238 0.16 11.29 -15.82
CA PRO A 238 -0.26 11.99 -17.02
C PRO A 238 -1.78 11.87 -17.20
N LEU A 239 -2.43 12.93 -17.70
CA LEU A 239 -3.89 12.95 -17.89
C LEU A 239 -4.42 11.79 -18.74
N VAL A 240 -3.65 11.35 -19.74
CA VAL A 240 -4.02 10.19 -20.57
C VAL A 240 -4.13 8.91 -19.75
N VAL A 241 -3.19 8.70 -18.82
CA VAL A 241 -3.20 7.53 -17.93
C VAL A 241 -4.38 7.63 -16.96
N ARG A 242 -4.60 8.81 -16.37
CA ARG A 242 -5.74 9.04 -15.46
C ARG A 242 -7.09 8.78 -16.12
N ARG A 243 -7.23 9.12 -17.41
CA ARG A 243 -8.45 8.85 -18.18
C ARG A 243 -8.67 7.35 -18.42
N LEU A 244 -7.62 6.60 -18.72
CA LEU A 244 -7.72 5.16 -18.97
C LEU A 244 -7.88 4.32 -17.70
N THR A 245 -7.57 4.92 -16.55
CA THR A 245 -7.66 4.29 -15.23
C THR A 245 -8.71 4.97 -14.35
N GLU A 246 -9.71 5.61 -14.96
CA GLU A 246 -10.74 6.35 -14.25
C GLU A 246 -11.58 5.48 -13.30
N GLN A 247 -11.72 4.20 -13.59
CA GLN A 247 -12.49 3.24 -12.79
C GLN A 247 -11.64 2.38 -11.85
N VAL A 248 -10.31 2.53 -11.88
CA VAL A 248 -9.37 1.78 -11.04
C VAL A 248 -9.45 2.26 -9.60
N THR A 249 -9.38 1.32 -8.66
CA THR A 249 -9.12 1.60 -7.25
C THR A 249 -7.63 1.86 -7.04
N TRP A 250 -7.27 3.10 -6.77
CA TRP A 250 -5.90 3.47 -6.42
C TRP A 250 -5.65 3.32 -4.92
N LEU A 251 -4.58 2.59 -4.57
CA LEU A 251 -4.06 2.56 -3.20
C LEU A 251 -2.92 3.55 -3.10
N GLN A 252 -3.11 4.69 -2.42
CA GLN A 252 -2.17 5.80 -2.45
C GLN A 252 -1.97 6.45 -1.09
N PHE A 253 -0.82 7.07 -0.86
CA PHE A 253 -0.53 7.78 0.39
C PHE A 253 -1.20 9.18 0.46
N TRP A 254 -1.73 9.67 -0.66
CA TRP A 254 -2.22 11.05 -0.81
C TRP A 254 -3.73 11.10 -1.03
N GLY A 255 -4.47 11.49 0.01
CA GLY A 255 -5.94 11.56 0.02
C GLY A 255 -6.54 12.88 -0.45
N MET A 256 -5.89 13.60 -1.37
CA MET A 256 -6.36 14.91 -1.82
C MET A 256 -7.62 14.80 -2.67
N HIS A 257 -8.76 15.02 -2.03
CA HIS A 257 -10.08 14.79 -2.61
C HIS A 257 -10.74 16.07 -3.12
N ASP A 258 -10.19 17.25 -2.80
CA ASP A 258 -10.68 18.54 -3.30
C ASP A 258 -9.54 19.57 -3.43
N PHE A 259 -9.82 20.67 -4.12
CA PHE A 259 -8.87 21.73 -4.40
C PHE A 259 -8.47 22.50 -3.14
N HIS A 260 -7.16 22.54 -2.88
CA HIS A 260 -6.58 23.38 -1.84
C HIS A 260 -5.84 24.59 -2.46
N PRO A 261 -6.11 25.83 -2.01
CA PRO A 261 -5.48 27.04 -2.56
C PRO A 261 -3.94 27.03 -2.54
N SER A 262 -3.35 26.51 -1.46
CA SER A 262 -1.90 26.35 -1.32
C SER A 262 -1.30 25.37 -2.35
N TRP A 263 -2.05 24.39 -2.84
CA TRP A 263 -1.55 23.34 -3.73
C TRP A 263 -1.98 23.46 -5.18
N GLY A 264 -2.41 24.63 -5.64
CA GLY A 264 -2.82 24.82 -7.04
C GLY A 264 -1.82 24.38 -8.12
N HIS A 265 -0.52 24.31 -7.79
CA HIS A 265 0.54 23.81 -8.69
C HIS A 265 0.61 22.27 -8.80
N ILE A 266 -0.01 21.54 -7.87
CA ILE A 266 -0.05 20.08 -7.83
C ILE A 266 -1.22 19.56 -8.69
N PHE A 267 -2.24 20.40 -8.94
CA PHE A 267 -3.39 20.04 -9.73
C PHE A 267 -3.16 20.22 -11.23
N HIS A 268 -3.36 19.15 -11.99
CA HIS A 268 -3.66 19.26 -13.41
C HIS A 268 -5.13 19.71 -13.56
N ASN A 269 -5.36 21.00 -13.84
CA ASN A 269 -6.70 21.56 -14.12
C ASN A 269 -7.78 21.30 -13.03
N ARG A 270 -7.41 21.37 -11.75
CA ARG A 270 -8.30 21.12 -10.58
C ARG A 270 -8.95 19.73 -10.53
N ILE A 271 -8.40 18.74 -11.22
CA ILE A 271 -8.89 17.36 -11.14
C ILE A 271 -8.45 16.74 -9.80
N PRO A 272 -9.37 16.34 -8.90
CA PRO A 272 -9.03 15.71 -7.62
C PRO A 272 -8.14 14.49 -7.80
N CYS A 273 -7.16 14.28 -6.93
CA CYS A 273 -6.20 13.18 -7.05
C CYS A 273 -6.63 11.92 -6.31
N PHE A 274 -7.67 12.06 -5.50
CA PHE A 274 -8.32 11.00 -4.76
C PHE A 274 -9.83 11.11 -4.98
N VAL A 275 -10.47 10.00 -5.29
CA VAL A 275 -11.93 9.91 -5.39
C VAL A 275 -12.45 9.01 -4.26
N PRO A 276 -13.19 9.56 -3.27
CA PRO A 276 -13.74 8.79 -2.16
C PRO A 276 -14.64 7.65 -2.65
N GLY A 277 -14.54 6.49 -2.01
CA GLY A 277 -15.29 5.29 -2.39
C GLY A 277 -14.72 4.53 -3.59
N ARG A 278 -13.87 5.16 -4.42
CA ARG A 278 -13.09 4.48 -5.47
C ARG A 278 -11.68 4.18 -5.00
N ASP A 279 -10.97 5.19 -4.52
CA ASP A 279 -9.57 5.11 -4.10
C ASP A 279 -9.50 4.80 -2.60
N ILE A 280 -8.34 4.37 -2.08
CA ILE A 280 -8.10 4.15 -0.65
C ILE A 280 -6.81 4.86 -0.26
N VAL A 281 -6.87 5.70 0.78
CA VAL A 281 -5.67 6.29 1.36
C VAL A 281 -5.02 5.25 2.25
N VAL A 282 -3.79 4.84 1.94
CA VAL A 282 -3.08 3.83 2.73
C VAL A 282 -2.01 4.48 3.61
N PRO A 283 -1.72 3.93 4.80
CA PRO A 283 -0.67 4.45 5.65
C PRO A 283 0.70 4.19 5.03
N PHE A 284 1.65 5.09 5.28
CA PHE A 284 3.02 4.87 4.85
C PHE A 284 3.63 3.68 5.57
N MET A 285 4.51 2.97 4.87
CA MET A 285 5.26 1.87 5.46
C MET A 285 6.60 2.38 6.00
N ALA A 286 6.79 2.32 7.32
CA ALA A 286 7.99 2.79 7.99
C ALA A 286 9.18 1.84 7.73
N MET A 287 10.14 2.28 6.91
CA MET A 287 11.35 1.50 6.57
C MET A 287 12.62 2.08 7.21
N SER A 288 13.71 1.30 7.10
CA SER A 288 15.14 1.38 7.55
C SER A 288 15.79 2.69 8.08
N SER A 289 15.14 3.84 8.00
CA SER A 289 15.57 5.13 8.57
C SER A 289 14.55 5.71 9.56
N HIS A 290 13.38 5.07 9.68
CA HIS A 290 12.27 5.41 10.57
C HIS A 290 12.06 4.37 11.68
N ASP A 291 12.92 3.36 11.69
CA ASP A 291 13.09 2.26 12.64
C ASP A 291 13.07 2.65 14.11
N ARG A 292 13.61 3.84 14.43
CA ARG A 292 13.56 4.37 15.80
C ARG A 292 12.12 4.53 16.29
N PHE A 293 11.17 4.85 15.40
CA PHE A 293 9.77 4.98 15.77
C PHE A 293 9.15 3.68 16.26
N VAL A 294 9.58 2.57 15.68
CA VAL A 294 9.15 1.21 16.01
C VAL A 294 9.84 0.72 17.29
N ILE A 295 11.13 1.00 17.46
CA ILE A 295 11.92 0.50 18.60
C ILE A 295 11.64 1.27 19.90
N GLU A 296 11.43 2.58 19.79
CA GLU A 296 11.30 3.50 20.92
C GLU A 296 9.82 3.78 21.29
N THR A 297 8.86 3.15 20.61
CA THR A 297 7.44 3.29 20.94
C THR A 297 7.11 2.81 22.37
N PRO A 298 6.30 3.57 23.14
CA PRO A 298 5.77 3.12 24.43
C PRO A 298 4.67 2.05 24.29
N LEU A 299 4.17 1.78 23.08
CA LEU A 299 3.19 0.70 22.85
C LEU A 299 3.83 -0.69 22.92
N ARG A 300 5.17 -0.75 22.86
CA ARG A 300 5.92 -1.99 22.92
C ARG A 300 5.92 -2.59 24.32
N PRO A 301 5.65 -3.90 24.49
CA PRO A 301 5.65 -4.52 25.80
C PRO A 301 7.01 -4.42 26.49
N GLY A 302 6.96 -4.18 27.81
CA GLY A 302 8.14 -3.90 28.62
C GLY A 302 8.61 -2.44 28.55
N ARG A 303 8.00 -1.57 27.75
CA ARG A 303 8.19 -0.11 27.84
C ARG A 303 7.17 0.50 28.78
N GLU A 304 7.66 1.31 29.71
CA GLU A 304 6.79 2.07 30.61
C GLU A 304 6.14 3.24 29.84
N ALA A 305 4.83 3.42 30.05
CA ALA A 305 4.12 4.58 29.55
C ALA A 305 4.65 5.84 30.25
N LYS A 306 5.03 6.85 29.46
CA LYS A 306 5.50 8.11 30.02
C LYS A 306 4.33 8.99 30.49
N PRO A 307 4.48 9.76 31.58
CA PRO A 307 3.57 10.85 31.90
C PRO A 307 3.47 11.82 30.73
N ARG A 308 2.24 12.24 30.40
CA ARG A 308 1.96 13.17 29.30
C ARG A 308 1.75 14.59 29.81
N ASP A 309 2.84 15.23 30.21
CA ASP A 309 2.81 16.57 30.82
C ASP A 309 2.79 17.69 29.75
N GLN A 310 3.34 17.43 28.57
CA GLN A 310 3.33 18.38 27.46
C GLN A 310 1.96 18.37 26.78
N THR A 311 1.34 19.55 26.59
CA THR A 311 0.03 19.62 25.92
C THR A 311 0.16 19.28 24.45
N PHE A 312 1.10 19.89 23.73
CA PHE A 312 1.18 19.79 22.27
C PHE A 312 2.61 19.65 21.77
N PHE A 313 2.79 18.82 20.74
CA PHE A 313 4.07 18.62 20.07
C PHE A 313 4.00 18.73 18.55
N PHE A 314 4.98 19.45 18.01
CA PHE A 314 5.37 19.36 16.61
C PHE A 314 6.89 19.55 16.46
N ALA A 315 7.52 18.63 15.73
CA ALA A 315 8.87 18.80 15.24
C ALA A 315 8.99 18.53 13.74
N GLY A 316 9.58 19.47 13.00
CA GLY A 316 9.78 19.30 11.57
C GLY A 316 10.09 20.55 10.79
N GLY A 317 10.52 20.36 9.53
CA GLY A 317 10.66 21.46 8.58
C GLY A 317 9.36 22.25 8.46
N VAL A 318 9.44 23.55 8.68
CA VAL A 318 8.31 24.51 8.66
C VAL A 318 8.13 25.09 7.27
N CYS A 319 9.18 25.67 6.68
CA CYS A 319 9.10 26.26 5.35
C CYS A 319 9.32 25.28 4.20
N GLY A 320 9.51 23.98 4.39
CA GLY A 320 9.70 23.06 3.25
C GLY A 320 10.89 23.41 2.32
N SER A 321 12.09 23.07 2.72
CA SER A 321 13.26 22.97 1.84
C SER A 321 14.33 22.16 2.56
N GLY A 322 15.33 21.62 1.87
CA GLY A 322 16.44 20.87 2.49
C GLY A 322 17.25 21.65 3.55
N ARG A 323 16.93 22.94 3.76
CA ARG A 323 17.43 23.76 4.88
C ARG A 323 16.40 23.73 6.01
N TYR A 324 16.52 22.74 6.91
CA TYR A 324 15.62 22.51 8.05
C TYR A 324 15.38 23.73 8.96
N ASN A 325 16.21 24.77 8.87
CA ASN A 325 16.18 25.94 9.74
C ASN A 325 15.31 27.10 9.21
N ALA A 326 14.76 27.00 8.00
CA ALA A 326 13.90 28.06 7.48
C ALA A 326 12.53 28.05 8.19
N VAL A 327 12.19 29.20 8.79
CA VAL A 327 10.91 29.49 9.48
C VAL A 327 10.39 30.86 9.05
N PRO A 328 9.07 31.15 9.18
CA PRO A 328 8.53 32.48 8.94
C PRO A 328 9.27 33.58 9.74
N PRO A 329 9.44 34.79 9.17
CA PRO A 329 8.95 35.26 7.87
C PRO A 329 9.82 34.81 6.67
N ASN A 330 10.87 34.01 6.89
CA ASN A 330 11.86 33.65 5.87
C ASN A 330 11.44 32.48 4.95
N CYS A 331 10.15 32.09 4.95
CA CYS A 331 9.60 31.16 3.96
C CYS A 331 9.39 31.90 2.62
N THR A 332 10.44 32.30 1.92
CA THR A 332 10.32 33.25 0.79
C THR A 332 10.17 32.58 -0.57
N HIS A 333 10.61 31.34 -0.74
CA HIS A 333 10.52 30.65 -2.03
C HIS A 333 9.10 30.11 -2.30
N TYR A 334 8.64 30.09 -3.57
CA TYR A 334 7.25 29.75 -3.90
C TYR A 334 6.78 28.36 -3.39
N LYS A 335 7.66 27.36 -3.35
CA LYS A 335 7.36 26.05 -2.75
C LYS A 335 7.27 26.10 -1.21
N GLN A 336 7.97 27.05 -0.60
CA GLN A 336 8.06 27.19 0.85
C GLN A 336 6.80 27.83 1.45
N VAL A 337 6.28 28.88 0.79
CA VAL A 337 5.01 29.53 1.19
C VAL A 337 3.80 28.58 1.11
N ARG A 338 3.90 27.49 0.34
CA ARG A 338 2.82 26.52 0.10
C ARG A 338 3.03 25.18 0.79
N TYR A 339 4.17 24.98 1.45
CA TYR A 339 4.51 23.72 2.08
C TYR A 339 3.49 23.37 3.17
N SER A 340 3.11 22.09 3.30
CA SER A 340 2.14 21.64 4.31
C SER A 340 0.77 22.34 4.23
N GLY A 341 0.42 22.91 3.08
CA GLY A 341 -0.81 23.69 2.95
C GLY A 341 -0.79 25.04 3.66
N GLY A 342 0.31 25.40 4.34
CA GLY A 342 0.42 26.56 5.24
C GLY A 342 0.28 26.21 6.73
N VAL A 343 -0.08 24.97 7.06
CA VAL A 343 -0.39 24.53 8.43
C VAL A 343 0.82 24.65 9.36
N ARG A 344 1.98 24.12 8.95
CA ARG A 344 3.18 24.13 9.81
C ARG A 344 3.72 25.53 10.05
N GLN A 345 3.61 26.40 9.06
CA GLN A 345 3.99 27.80 9.13
C GLN A 345 3.10 28.52 10.15
N ARG A 346 1.77 28.32 10.03
CA ARG A 346 0.84 28.95 10.95
C ARG A 346 0.98 28.43 12.38
N VAL A 347 1.11 27.12 12.56
CA VAL A 347 1.36 26.53 13.90
C VAL A 347 2.68 27.04 14.49
N TRP A 348 3.72 27.20 13.67
CA TRP A 348 4.96 27.82 14.12
C TRP A 348 4.71 29.25 14.59
N GLU A 349 4.21 30.12 13.73
CA GLU A 349 3.99 31.55 14.00
C GLU A 349 3.21 31.78 15.30
N GLU A 350 2.15 31.01 15.53
CA GLU A 350 1.25 31.18 16.68
C GLU A 350 1.79 30.59 17.99
N PHE A 351 2.56 29.48 17.92
CA PHE A 351 2.81 28.65 19.12
C PHE A 351 4.28 28.31 19.39
N HIS A 352 5.24 28.75 18.56
CA HIS A 352 6.66 28.59 18.87
C HIS A 352 7.03 29.39 20.14
N GLY A 353 7.29 28.68 21.25
CA GLY A 353 7.62 29.28 22.55
C GLY A 353 6.44 29.42 23.53
N ARG A 354 5.25 28.92 23.17
CA ARG A 354 4.12 28.85 24.12
C ARG A 354 4.44 27.87 25.27
N PRO A 355 4.21 28.23 26.54
CA PRO A 355 4.40 27.32 27.67
C PRO A 355 3.56 26.04 27.54
N GLY A 356 4.15 24.88 27.86
CA GLY A 356 3.49 23.58 27.73
C GLY A 356 3.41 23.02 26.30
N TRP A 357 3.94 23.76 25.32
CA TRP A 357 3.93 23.39 23.90
C TRP A 357 5.36 23.31 23.37
N LYS A 358 5.66 22.26 22.59
CA LYS A 358 6.95 22.11 21.92
C LYS A 358 6.77 22.11 20.42
N VAL A 359 6.96 23.29 19.84
CA VAL A 359 6.86 23.54 18.39
C VAL A 359 8.26 23.95 17.91
N VAL A 360 8.98 22.99 17.31
CA VAL A 360 10.39 23.13 16.95
C VAL A 360 10.66 22.67 15.52
N THR A 361 11.76 23.12 14.90
CA THR A 361 12.11 22.69 13.53
C THR A 361 12.76 21.31 13.48
N LYS A 362 13.35 20.88 14.60
CA LYS A 362 13.97 19.57 14.81
C LYS A 362 14.09 19.27 16.30
N THR A 363 14.16 17.99 16.64
CA THR A 363 14.52 17.49 17.98
C THR A 363 15.41 16.26 17.81
N HIS A 364 16.24 15.97 18.81
CA HIS A 364 17.00 14.71 18.86
C HIS A 364 16.26 13.64 19.67
N SER A 365 15.23 14.03 20.43
CA SER A 365 14.45 13.18 21.33
C SER A 365 13.03 12.98 20.80
N TYR A 366 12.88 12.68 19.50
CA TYR A 366 11.57 12.54 18.86
C TYR A 366 10.65 11.57 19.61
N ALA A 367 11.17 10.41 20.01
CA ALA A 367 10.40 9.42 20.74
C ALA A 367 9.87 9.93 22.07
N ASP A 368 10.73 10.55 22.88
CA ASP A 368 10.35 11.12 24.17
C ASP A 368 9.32 12.22 24.00
N ASP A 369 9.52 13.09 23.01
CA ASP A 369 8.63 14.22 22.75
C ASP A 369 7.24 13.74 22.31
N TYR A 370 7.15 12.72 21.45
CA TYR A 370 5.85 12.11 21.12
C TYR A 370 5.22 11.39 22.33
N ALA A 371 6.01 10.59 23.06
CA ALA A 371 5.51 9.79 24.19
C ALA A 371 5.03 10.63 25.38
N SER A 372 5.61 11.81 25.60
CA SER A 372 5.28 12.72 26.72
C SER A 372 4.25 13.80 26.37
N SER A 373 3.69 13.78 25.15
CA SER A 373 2.72 14.79 24.69
C SER A 373 1.30 14.26 24.67
N LYS A 374 0.32 15.08 25.07
CA LYS A 374 -1.11 14.75 24.96
C LYS A 374 -1.56 14.75 23.49
N PHE A 375 -1.20 15.81 22.76
CA PHE A 375 -1.59 16.06 21.38
C PHE A 375 -0.38 16.26 20.46
N CYS A 376 -0.46 15.79 19.22
CA CYS A 376 0.63 15.92 18.25
C CYS A 376 0.12 16.34 16.88
N LEU A 377 0.78 17.28 16.22
CA LEU A 377 0.35 17.78 14.91
C LEU A 377 0.41 16.68 13.83
N ALA A 378 -0.74 16.35 13.27
CA ALA A 378 -0.89 15.61 12.02
C ALA A 378 -1.13 16.63 10.89
N ALA A 379 -0.06 16.90 10.13
CA ALA A 379 -0.09 17.84 9.03
C ALA A 379 0.73 17.32 7.83
N PRO A 380 0.29 17.62 6.60
CA PRO A 380 0.93 17.14 5.38
C PRO A 380 2.32 17.75 5.18
N GLY A 381 3.11 17.22 4.26
CA GLY A 381 4.43 17.74 3.92
C GLY A 381 4.43 18.51 2.60
N GLY A 382 5.40 18.22 1.74
CA GLY A 382 5.35 18.58 0.32
C GLY A 382 4.51 17.60 -0.51
N GLY A 383 3.92 16.62 0.17
CA GLY A 383 3.07 15.53 -0.28
C GLY A 383 2.48 14.89 0.98
N TRP A 384 2.22 13.59 0.96
CA TRP A 384 1.62 12.85 2.09
C TRP A 384 2.31 13.09 3.45
N GLY A 385 1.50 13.02 4.52
CA GLY A 385 1.90 13.32 5.89
C GLY A 385 2.23 12.04 6.67
N LYS A 386 3.46 11.90 7.17
CA LYS A 386 3.82 10.77 8.04
C LYS A 386 3.53 10.97 9.53
N ARG A 387 3.31 12.21 9.95
CA ARG A 387 3.35 12.59 11.38
C ARG A 387 2.14 12.10 12.18
N GLY A 388 0.95 12.09 11.59
CA GLY A 388 -0.24 11.57 12.28
C GLY A 388 -0.10 10.08 12.62
N ILE A 389 0.38 9.30 11.65
CA ILE A 389 0.68 7.87 11.85
C ILE A 389 1.78 7.70 12.91
N VAL A 390 2.89 8.45 12.86
CA VAL A 390 3.93 8.36 13.91
C VAL A 390 3.38 8.77 15.28
N ALA A 391 2.56 9.83 15.37
CA ALA A 391 1.94 10.23 16.63
C ALA A 391 1.11 9.08 17.23
N SER A 392 0.33 8.39 16.39
CA SER A 392 -0.48 7.26 16.84
C SER A 392 0.37 6.12 17.40
N MET A 393 1.49 5.79 16.75
CA MET A 393 2.44 4.78 17.23
C MET A 393 3.04 5.12 18.59
N TYR A 394 3.01 6.37 19.03
CA TYR A 394 3.50 6.79 20.33
C TYR A 394 2.39 7.08 21.34
N GLY A 395 1.12 6.76 21.02
CA GLY A 395 -0.03 7.04 21.87
C GLY A 395 -0.38 8.53 21.99
N CYS A 396 0.21 9.39 21.14
CA CYS A 396 -0.09 10.82 21.12
C CYS A 396 -1.32 11.06 20.24
N VAL A 397 -2.33 11.77 20.76
CA VAL A 397 -3.57 12.00 20.01
C VAL A 397 -3.26 12.90 18.79
N PRO A 398 -3.46 12.42 17.55
CA PRO A 398 -3.15 13.20 16.37
C PRO A 398 -4.14 14.36 16.21
N VAL A 399 -3.62 15.56 15.99
CA VAL A 399 -4.38 16.77 15.66
C VAL A 399 -4.28 16.97 14.15
N ALA A 400 -5.29 16.49 13.42
CA ALA A 400 -5.36 16.53 11.96
C ALA A 400 -5.83 17.90 11.49
N ALA A 401 -4.91 18.66 10.89
CA ALA A 401 -5.20 19.92 10.20
C ALA A 401 -4.95 19.73 8.70
N THR A 402 -5.90 19.09 8.03
CA THR A 402 -5.75 18.51 6.69
C THR A 402 -6.93 18.83 5.78
N ASP A 403 -7.42 20.07 5.79
CA ASP A 403 -8.53 20.49 4.91
C ASP A 403 -8.34 19.96 3.48
N PHE A 404 -9.41 19.36 2.93
CA PHE A 404 -9.47 18.78 1.57
C PHE A 404 -8.53 17.58 1.32
N LEU A 405 -7.87 17.08 2.36
CA LEU A 405 -6.92 15.97 2.32
C LEU A 405 -7.35 14.91 3.35
N TYR A 406 -7.79 13.77 2.85
CA TYR A 406 -8.00 12.59 3.68
C TYR A 406 -6.67 12.02 4.17
N GLU A 407 -6.62 11.69 5.45
CA GLU A 407 -5.53 10.93 6.06
C GLU A 407 -5.74 9.42 5.84
N ALA A 408 -4.82 8.58 6.35
CA ALA A 408 -4.87 7.14 6.12
C ALA A 408 -6.21 6.51 6.51
N PHE A 409 -6.80 5.77 5.57
CA PHE A 409 -8.12 5.14 5.62
C PHE A 409 -9.32 6.08 5.80
N GLU A 410 -9.17 7.40 5.69
CA GLU A 410 -10.36 8.25 5.53
C GLU A 410 -10.89 8.20 4.08
N PRO A 411 -12.21 8.28 3.87
CA PRO A 411 -13.27 8.44 4.88
C PRO A 411 -13.82 7.12 5.46
N GLU A 412 -13.25 5.96 5.14
CA GLU A 412 -13.68 4.65 5.68
C GLU A 412 -13.55 4.55 7.21
N ILE A 413 -12.54 5.18 7.80
CA ILE A 413 -12.29 5.30 9.24
C ILE A 413 -12.12 6.78 9.57
N ASP A 414 -13.09 7.38 10.27
CA ASP A 414 -13.02 8.80 10.65
C ASP A 414 -11.95 9.05 11.72
N TRP A 415 -10.98 9.91 11.40
CA TRP A 415 -9.93 10.31 12.34
C TRP A 415 -10.45 11.07 13.56
N SER A 416 -11.68 11.61 13.53
CA SER A 416 -12.31 12.16 14.73
C SER A 416 -12.57 11.10 15.82
N TYR A 417 -12.60 9.81 15.46
CA TYR A 417 -12.87 8.71 16.39
C TYR A 417 -11.75 8.53 17.43
N PHE A 418 -10.49 8.69 17.01
CA PHE A 418 -9.29 8.54 17.85
C PHE A 418 -8.40 9.80 17.91
N GLY A 419 -8.59 10.75 17.01
CA GLY A 419 -7.85 12.00 16.89
C GLY A 419 -8.74 13.24 17.07
N VAL A 420 -8.17 14.40 16.78
CA VAL A 420 -8.86 15.70 16.77
C VAL A 420 -8.71 16.32 15.40
N LYS A 421 -9.83 16.53 14.68
CA LYS A 421 -9.82 17.24 13.41
C LYS A 421 -9.99 18.73 13.65
N VAL A 422 -9.10 19.54 13.10
CA VAL A 422 -9.09 21.00 13.25
C VAL A 422 -9.04 21.63 11.86
N PRO A 423 -10.07 22.39 11.46
CA PRO A 423 -10.01 23.17 10.23
C PRO A 423 -8.81 24.11 10.23
N GLN A 424 -8.14 24.29 9.10
CA GLN A 424 -6.91 25.11 9.08
C GLN A 424 -7.16 26.57 9.51
N LYS A 425 -8.36 27.09 9.25
CA LYS A 425 -8.80 28.42 9.71
C LYS A 425 -8.80 28.58 11.23
N ASP A 426 -8.94 27.49 11.97
CA ASP A 426 -9.07 27.47 13.44
C ASP A 426 -7.71 27.22 14.13
N ILE A 427 -6.61 27.03 13.38
CA ILE A 427 -5.25 26.92 13.93
C ILE A 427 -4.91 28.05 14.91
N PRO A 428 -5.25 29.34 14.67
CA PRO A 428 -4.95 30.41 15.63
C PRO A 428 -5.61 30.20 17.01
N ARG A 429 -6.70 29.42 17.07
CA ARG A 429 -7.42 29.08 18.31
C ARG A 429 -7.03 27.72 18.87
N LEU A 430 -6.05 27.03 18.29
CA LEU A 430 -5.67 25.67 18.71
C LEU A 430 -5.31 25.59 20.19
N GLY A 431 -4.70 26.65 20.72
CA GLY A 431 -4.45 26.80 22.15
C GLY A 431 -5.69 26.68 23.04
N GLU A 432 -6.72 27.44 22.72
CA GLU A 432 -8.02 27.42 23.43
C GLU A 432 -8.66 26.04 23.33
N LEU A 433 -8.64 25.46 22.11
CA LEU A 433 -9.27 24.17 21.81
C LEU A 433 -8.60 23.00 22.56
N LEU A 434 -7.27 22.99 22.66
CA LEU A 434 -6.54 21.88 23.27
C LEU A 434 -6.33 22.02 24.78
N ASP A 435 -6.17 23.24 25.30
CA ASP A 435 -6.03 23.46 26.74
C ASP A 435 -7.37 23.23 27.47
N GLY A 436 -8.49 23.55 26.82
CA GLY A 436 -9.85 23.30 27.32
C GLY A 436 -10.43 21.93 26.97
N TYR A 437 -9.62 21.00 26.46
CA TYR A 437 -10.12 19.71 25.99
C TYR A 437 -10.59 18.84 27.17
N ASP A 438 -11.75 18.19 27.02
CA ASP A 438 -12.32 17.33 28.06
C ASP A 438 -11.34 16.19 28.42
N PRO A 439 -10.90 16.07 29.68
CA PRO A 439 -9.98 15.01 30.10
C PRO A 439 -10.53 13.60 29.88
N ALA A 440 -11.84 13.41 30.02
CA ALA A 440 -12.46 12.09 29.83
C ALA A 440 -12.44 11.69 28.34
N GLU A 441 -12.79 12.60 27.44
CA GLU A 441 -12.64 12.37 26.01
C GLU A 441 -11.19 12.18 25.57
N LEU A 442 -10.24 12.95 26.12
CA LEU A 442 -8.81 12.75 25.84
C LEU A 442 -8.36 11.33 26.22
N ALA A 443 -8.74 10.85 27.41
CA ALA A 443 -8.41 9.49 27.84
C ALA A 443 -9.02 8.43 26.91
N ARG A 444 -10.28 8.60 26.48
CA ARG A 444 -10.92 7.71 25.50
C ARG A 444 -10.17 7.68 24.17
N LYS A 445 -9.75 8.84 23.66
CA LYS A 445 -8.98 8.93 22.42
C LYS A 445 -7.60 8.30 22.56
N GLN A 446 -6.91 8.49 23.67
CA GLN A 446 -5.61 7.86 23.94
C GLN A 446 -5.70 6.33 23.94
N GLU A 447 -6.79 5.75 24.45
CA GLU A 447 -7.02 4.32 24.36
C GLU A 447 -7.27 3.86 22.92
N ARG A 448 -8.12 4.58 22.16
CA ARG A 448 -8.40 4.25 20.75
C ARG A 448 -7.18 4.39 19.84
N VAL A 449 -6.29 5.34 20.13
CA VAL A 449 -5.06 5.56 19.35
C VAL A 449 -4.18 4.32 19.32
N LYS A 450 -4.19 3.48 20.37
CA LYS A 450 -3.43 2.21 20.38
C LYS A 450 -3.89 1.27 19.28
N CYS A 451 -5.21 1.17 19.07
CA CYS A 451 -5.77 0.37 17.97
C CYS A 451 -5.53 1.04 16.61
N ALA A 452 -5.70 2.36 16.52
CA ALA A 452 -5.37 3.10 15.29
C ALA A 452 -3.91 2.88 14.86
N ALA A 453 -2.98 2.79 15.81
CA ALA A 453 -1.58 2.48 15.53
C ALA A 453 -1.38 1.10 14.88
N GLN A 454 -2.16 0.09 15.26
CA GLN A 454 -2.14 -1.22 14.60
C GLN A 454 -2.63 -1.12 13.15
N HIS A 455 -3.78 -0.46 12.93
CA HIS A 455 -4.30 -0.21 11.59
C HIS A 455 -3.29 0.53 10.71
N PHE A 456 -2.53 1.47 11.26
CA PHE A 456 -1.56 2.23 10.46
C PHE A 456 -0.19 1.58 10.31
N HIS A 457 0.09 0.48 11.02
CA HIS A 457 1.34 -0.24 10.91
C HIS A 457 1.18 -1.46 9.99
N TRP A 458 2.24 -1.77 9.24
CA TRP A 458 2.27 -2.92 8.35
C TRP A 458 2.86 -4.13 9.09
N SER A 459 2.30 -4.47 10.25
CA SER A 459 2.92 -5.44 11.17
C SER A 459 3.07 -6.83 10.54
N GLY A 460 2.11 -7.28 9.73
CA GLY A 460 2.21 -8.53 9.00
C GLY A 460 3.38 -8.59 8.01
N ASN A 461 3.89 -7.44 7.53
CA ASN A 461 5.08 -7.36 6.69
C ASN A 461 6.35 -7.04 7.49
N LEU A 462 6.25 -6.16 8.48
CA LEU A 462 7.36 -5.49 9.14
C LEU A 462 7.56 -5.90 10.61
N GLY A 463 6.83 -6.89 11.10
CA GLY A 463 6.86 -7.32 12.49
C GLY A 463 5.96 -6.48 13.38
N GLY A 464 5.58 -7.07 14.51
CA GLY A 464 4.77 -6.40 15.51
C GLY A 464 5.53 -5.29 16.21
N ILE A 465 4.83 -4.31 16.78
CA ILE A 465 5.41 -3.28 17.66
C ILE A 465 4.83 -3.29 19.06
N MET A 466 3.78 -4.08 19.30
CA MET A 466 3.02 -4.18 20.54
C MET A 466 2.56 -5.63 20.83
N LEU A 467 3.32 -6.63 20.33
CA LEU A 467 2.96 -8.07 20.34
C LEU A 467 1.58 -8.35 19.73
N GLU A 468 1.22 -7.60 18.69
CA GLU A 468 0.02 -7.85 17.88
C GLU A 468 0.18 -9.06 16.96
N THR A 469 -0.94 -9.65 16.55
CA THR A 469 -0.99 -10.82 15.65
C THR A 469 -0.92 -10.46 14.18
N GLY A 470 -1.05 -9.17 13.85
CA GLY A 470 -1.25 -8.68 12.49
C GLY A 470 -2.70 -8.70 12.01
N GLU A 471 -3.67 -9.17 12.82
CA GLU A 471 -5.09 -9.22 12.43
C GLU A 471 -5.63 -7.85 11.99
N PHE A 472 -5.22 -6.78 12.68
CA PHE A 472 -5.70 -5.42 12.46
C PHE A 472 -4.74 -4.53 11.66
N ASP A 473 -3.72 -5.10 11.04
CA ASP A 473 -2.68 -4.32 10.37
C ASP A 473 -3.19 -3.53 9.16
N ALA A 474 -2.33 -2.69 8.58
CA ALA A 474 -2.66 -1.88 7.41
C ALA A 474 -3.15 -2.72 6.21
N PHE A 475 -2.57 -3.89 5.99
CA PHE A 475 -2.99 -4.78 4.91
C PHE A 475 -4.41 -5.29 5.15
N ASN A 476 -4.68 -5.83 6.33
CA ASN A 476 -6.00 -6.36 6.68
C ASN A 476 -7.06 -5.26 6.75
N THR A 477 -6.66 -4.02 7.06
CA THR A 477 -7.55 -2.86 6.98
C THR A 477 -7.98 -2.57 5.54
N ILE A 478 -7.07 -2.67 4.57
CA ILE A 478 -7.43 -2.59 3.14
C ILE A 478 -8.40 -3.71 2.78
N MET A 479 -8.15 -4.94 3.22
CA MET A 479 -9.03 -6.09 2.94
C MET A 479 -10.42 -5.92 3.55
N ALA A 480 -10.52 -5.38 4.77
CA ALA A 480 -11.79 -5.07 5.42
C ALA A 480 -12.57 -3.99 4.65
N ILE A 481 -11.90 -2.95 4.16
CA ILE A 481 -12.51 -1.91 3.31
C ILE A 481 -13.03 -2.51 1.99
N LEU A 482 -12.23 -3.35 1.33
CA LEU A 482 -12.63 -4.00 0.08
C LEU A 482 -13.81 -4.96 0.30
N ARG A 483 -13.85 -5.70 1.42
CA ARG A 483 -15.02 -6.49 1.81
C ARG A 483 -16.27 -5.63 1.94
N MET A 484 -16.17 -4.47 2.58
CA MET A 484 -17.30 -3.55 2.72
C MET A 484 -17.83 -3.08 1.36
N ARG A 485 -16.94 -2.84 0.39
CA ARG A 485 -17.34 -2.50 -0.98
C ARG A 485 -18.07 -3.65 -1.70
N THR A 486 -17.69 -4.89 -1.45
CA THR A 486 -18.40 -6.06 -1.98
C THR A 486 -19.77 -6.24 -1.30
N LYS A 487 -19.83 -6.05 0.03
CA LYS A 487 -21.04 -6.28 0.84
C LYS A 487 -22.07 -5.16 0.70
N PHE A 488 -21.62 -3.92 0.55
CA PHE A 488 -22.45 -2.71 0.49
C PHE A 488 -21.99 -1.79 -0.66
N PRO A 489 -22.22 -2.17 -1.93
CA PRO A 489 -21.67 -1.47 -3.09
C PRO A 489 -22.17 -0.03 -3.27
N ASP A 490 -23.34 0.29 -2.72
CA ASP A 490 -23.96 1.62 -2.83
C ASP A 490 -23.74 2.51 -1.59
N ALA A 491 -23.10 1.97 -0.54
CA ALA A 491 -22.85 2.70 0.69
C ALA A 491 -21.75 3.74 0.52
N GLN A 492 -21.91 4.89 1.17
CA GLN A 492 -20.80 5.84 1.30
C GLN A 492 -19.77 5.29 2.29
N PRO A 493 -18.46 5.45 2.05
CA PRO A 493 -17.44 4.81 2.89
C PRO A 493 -17.50 5.23 4.37
N ALA A 494 -17.89 6.48 4.65
CA ALA A 494 -18.07 6.98 6.01
C ALA A 494 -19.15 6.25 6.82
N GLN A 495 -20.02 5.48 6.16
CA GLN A 495 -21.12 4.75 6.80
C GLN A 495 -20.70 3.34 7.24
N TYR A 496 -19.52 2.85 6.86
CA TYR A 496 -19.15 1.44 7.07
C TYR A 496 -19.21 0.98 8.53
N MET A 497 -18.72 1.81 9.46
CA MET A 497 -18.78 1.51 10.89
C MET A 497 -20.20 1.49 11.47
N GLU A 498 -21.17 2.13 10.82
CA GLU A 498 -22.58 2.12 11.24
C GLU A 498 -23.35 0.95 10.61
N LEU A 499 -23.01 0.60 9.38
CA LEU A 499 -23.69 -0.44 8.60
C LEU A 499 -23.30 -1.86 9.00
N ASP A 500 -22.09 -2.07 9.54
CA ASP A 500 -21.55 -3.39 9.80
C ASP A 500 -20.84 -3.48 11.15
N GLN A 501 -21.40 -4.31 12.04
CA GLN A 501 -20.83 -4.53 13.38
C GLN A 501 -19.46 -5.20 13.30
N GLU A 502 -19.23 -6.11 12.34
CA GLU A 502 -17.93 -6.77 12.18
C GLU A 502 -16.85 -5.77 11.78
N PHE A 503 -17.15 -4.82 10.89
CA PHE A 503 -16.23 -3.74 10.54
C PHE A 503 -15.99 -2.79 11.73
N ARG A 504 -17.02 -2.45 12.51
CA ARG A 504 -16.84 -1.66 13.74
C ARG A 504 -15.94 -2.36 14.75
N ASP A 505 -16.18 -3.65 14.99
CA ASP A 505 -15.38 -4.46 15.92
C ASP A 505 -13.93 -4.60 15.42
N PHE A 506 -13.73 -4.73 14.11
CA PHE A 506 -12.41 -4.67 13.50
C PHE A 506 -11.69 -3.34 13.74
N VAL A 507 -12.37 -2.20 13.55
CA VAL A 507 -11.82 -0.85 13.81
C VAL A 507 -11.54 -0.61 15.30
N ASP A 508 -12.23 -1.32 16.19
CA ASP A 508 -11.98 -1.33 17.64
C ASP A 508 -10.91 -2.36 18.05
N CYS A 509 -10.27 -3.05 17.10
CA CYS A 509 -9.31 -4.14 17.34
C CYS A 509 -9.87 -5.26 18.23
N LYS A 510 -11.16 -5.56 18.12
CA LYS A 510 -11.79 -6.69 18.81
C LYS A 510 -11.53 -7.97 18.01
N PRO A 511 -10.82 -8.96 18.58
CA PRO A 511 -10.51 -10.20 17.87
C PRO A 511 -11.78 -10.91 17.45
N SER A 512 -11.77 -11.44 16.23
CA SER A 512 -12.88 -12.25 15.72
C SER A 512 -13.03 -13.61 16.40
N ALA A 513 -11.91 -14.14 16.89
CA ALA A 513 -11.84 -15.39 17.64
C ALA A 513 -10.94 -15.15 18.88
N PRO A 514 -11.48 -14.54 19.95
CA PRO A 514 -10.68 -14.18 21.13
C PRO A 514 -10.04 -15.39 21.83
N ASP A 515 -10.63 -16.58 21.65
CA ASP A 515 -10.12 -17.84 22.21
C ASP A 515 -9.13 -18.56 21.28
N SER A 516 -8.84 -18.03 20.08
CA SER A 516 -7.89 -18.62 19.14
C SER A 516 -6.46 -18.15 19.46
N PRO A 517 -5.54 -19.04 19.85
CA PRO A 517 -4.17 -18.67 20.21
C PRO A 517 -3.33 -18.45 18.94
N SER A 518 -3.53 -17.31 18.26
CA SER A 518 -2.58 -16.86 17.24
C SER A 518 -1.33 -16.32 17.95
N PRO A 519 -0.14 -16.85 17.69
CA PRO A 519 1.07 -16.34 18.33
C PRO A 519 1.30 -14.88 17.92
N PRO A 520 1.78 -14.02 18.84
CA PRO A 520 2.08 -12.64 18.51
C PRO A 520 3.24 -12.58 17.51
N LEU A 521 3.22 -11.56 16.67
CA LEU A 521 4.34 -11.26 15.80
C LEU A 521 5.52 -10.79 16.64
N CYS A 522 6.70 -11.31 16.29
CA CYS A 522 7.94 -10.74 16.82
C CYS A 522 8.17 -9.34 16.22
N THR A 523 8.92 -8.52 16.95
CA THR A 523 9.38 -7.21 16.52
C THR A 523 10.54 -7.39 15.55
N MET A 524 10.32 -7.14 14.26
CA MET A 524 11.35 -7.42 13.26
C MET A 524 12.52 -6.45 13.32
N TYR A 525 13.69 -7.02 13.00
CA TYR A 525 14.99 -6.39 12.91
C TYR A 525 15.00 -5.18 11.98
N VAL A 526 15.34 -4.02 12.54
CA VAL A 526 15.49 -2.76 11.81
C VAL A 526 16.93 -2.22 11.93
N GLY A 527 17.89 -3.14 11.80
CA GLY A 527 19.32 -2.82 11.66
C GLY A 527 20.21 -3.23 12.83
N PRO A 528 21.55 -3.03 12.70
CA PRO A 528 22.60 -3.61 13.56
C PRO A 528 22.50 -3.35 15.07
N GLY A 529 21.72 -2.33 15.48
CA GLY A 529 21.55 -1.98 16.88
C GLY A 529 20.59 -2.89 17.66
N MET A 530 19.69 -3.62 16.99
CA MET A 530 18.67 -4.43 17.68
C MET A 530 19.24 -5.69 18.36
N GLU A 531 20.25 -6.34 17.75
CA GLU A 531 20.94 -7.50 18.33
C GLU A 531 21.76 -7.12 19.57
N LEU A 532 22.35 -5.92 19.59
CA LEU A 532 23.19 -5.43 20.69
C LEU A 532 22.42 -5.24 22.01
N HIS A 533 21.09 -5.16 21.98
CA HIS A 533 20.27 -4.84 23.14
C HIS A 533 19.44 -6.02 23.69
N GLY A 534 19.49 -7.21 23.07
CA GLY A 534 18.94 -8.45 23.65
C GLY A 534 17.44 -8.43 23.97
N TYR A 535 16.63 -7.82 23.11
CA TYR A 535 15.19 -7.73 23.34
C TYR A 535 14.49 -9.10 23.21
N PHE A 536 13.59 -9.42 24.15
CA PHE A 536 12.93 -10.74 24.24
C PHE A 536 11.90 -11.01 23.12
N ASP A 537 11.30 -9.95 22.58
CA ASP A 537 10.27 -9.98 21.53
C ASP A 537 10.86 -9.79 20.13
N ALA A 538 12.18 -9.64 19.99
CA ALA A 538 12.82 -9.47 18.70
C ALA A 538 12.73 -10.76 17.86
N CYS A 539 12.51 -10.60 16.55
CA CYS A 539 12.60 -11.72 15.63
C CYS A 539 14.01 -12.32 15.66
N SER A 540 14.11 -13.64 15.45
CA SER A 540 15.41 -14.30 15.37
C SER A 540 16.24 -13.68 14.23
N ALA A 541 17.55 -13.54 14.45
CA ALA A 541 18.49 -13.03 13.46
C ALA A 541 18.65 -13.95 12.22
N ALA A 542 17.94 -15.08 12.18
CA ALA A 542 18.11 -16.09 11.17
C ALA A 542 17.63 -15.59 9.81
N LYS A 543 18.62 -15.45 8.91
CA LYS A 543 18.56 -14.98 7.51
C LYS A 543 18.56 -13.47 7.38
N TYR A 544 19.78 -12.94 7.33
CA TYR A 544 20.13 -11.59 6.91
C TYR A 544 19.27 -11.20 5.70
N TYR A 545 18.27 -10.35 5.90
CA TYR A 545 17.38 -9.95 4.81
C TYR A 545 18.17 -9.15 3.78
N VAL A 546 18.41 -9.79 2.65
CA VAL A 546 19.03 -9.15 1.51
C VAL A 546 18.18 -7.95 1.08
N ARG A 547 16.86 -8.07 1.17
CA ARG A 547 15.91 -6.96 1.05
C ARG A 547 15.92 -6.06 2.31
N ARG A 548 16.96 -5.26 2.54
CA ARG A 548 17.11 -4.30 3.68
C ARG A 548 15.92 -3.37 3.99
N LYS A 549 14.90 -3.33 3.15
CA LYS A 549 13.75 -2.42 3.16
C LYS A 549 12.40 -3.15 3.16
N ILE A 550 12.39 -4.47 3.09
CA ILE A 550 11.20 -5.32 3.09
C ILE A 550 11.43 -6.40 4.14
N GLY A 551 10.38 -6.86 4.80
CA GLY A 551 10.48 -7.97 5.75
C GLY A 551 10.81 -9.32 5.11
N PRO A 552 10.73 -10.41 5.89
CA PRO A 552 10.85 -11.76 5.37
C PRO A 552 9.89 -12.00 4.21
N PRO A 553 10.22 -12.95 3.31
CA PRO A 553 9.26 -13.45 2.34
C PRO A 553 7.96 -13.87 3.02
N GLY A 554 6.83 -13.40 2.51
CA GLY A 554 5.50 -13.59 3.10
C GLY A 554 5.18 -12.72 4.32
N GLY A 555 6.13 -11.88 4.73
CA GLY A 555 6.03 -10.99 5.89
C GLY A 555 6.47 -11.65 7.20
N SER A 556 6.37 -10.89 8.29
CA SER A 556 6.74 -11.32 9.66
C SER A 556 5.97 -12.55 10.14
N LEU A 557 4.79 -12.80 9.59
CA LEU A 557 4.00 -14.02 9.84
C LEU A 557 4.78 -15.28 9.45
N CYS A 558 5.70 -15.17 8.48
CA CYS A 558 6.49 -16.27 7.96
C CYS A 558 7.97 -16.19 8.38
N VAL A 559 8.30 -15.44 9.45
CA VAL A 559 9.69 -15.12 9.85
C VAL A 559 10.58 -16.34 10.07
N ASN A 560 10.02 -17.46 10.55
CA ASN A 560 10.75 -18.72 10.78
C ASN A 560 10.51 -19.76 9.68
N ALA A 561 9.76 -19.40 8.64
CA ALA A 561 9.39 -20.29 7.56
C ALA A 561 10.42 -20.21 6.43
N THR A 562 10.72 -21.35 5.82
CA THR A 562 11.56 -21.41 4.62
C THR A 562 10.79 -21.05 3.35
N ASP A 563 9.46 -21.15 3.41
CA ASP A 563 8.47 -20.86 2.36
C ASP A 563 7.07 -20.75 2.99
N LEU A 564 6.04 -20.45 2.20
CA LEU A 564 4.67 -20.30 2.71
C LEU A 564 4.07 -21.60 3.26
N ALA A 565 4.52 -22.78 2.82
CA ALA A 565 4.04 -24.04 3.40
C ALA A 565 4.44 -24.20 4.87
N HIS A 566 5.60 -23.64 5.22
CA HIS A 566 6.13 -23.66 6.57
C HIS A 566 5.69 -22.44 7.39
N CYS A 567 4.90 -21.53 6.80
CA CYS A 567 4.35 -20.36 7.48
C CYS A 567 3.19 -20.82 8.38
N ARG A 568 3.42 -20.83 9.70
CA ARG A 568 2.38 -21.22 10.66
C ARG A 568 1.26 -20.17 10.63
N GLY A 569 0.03 -20.61 10.33
CA GLY A 569 -1.17 -19.77 10.39
C GLY A 569 -1.49 -19.01 9.10
N ALA A 570 -0.99 -19.46 7.94
CA ALA A 570 -1.49 -19.04 6.63
C ALA A 570 -2.95 -19.47 6.40
#